data_AF-A0A350V1K2-F1
#
_entry.id   AF-A0A350V1K2-F1
#
_cell.length_a   1.000
_cell.length_b   1.000
_cell.length_c   1.000
_cell.angle_alpha   90.00
_cell.angle_beta   90.00
_cell.angle_gamma   90.00
#
_symmetry.space_group_name_H-M   'P 1'
#
loop_
_entity.id
_entity.type
_entity.pdbx_description
1 polymer ?
#
loop_
_entity_poly.entity_id
_entity_poly.type
_entity_poly.pdbx_seq_one_letter_code
_entity_poly.pdbx_strand_id
1 'polypeptide(L)'
;MPGFSSSYSPLFLALFMVIAAAVSYYFYRNTAVEKNKKALLIALKTAAIFILLALFIEPVLSYLTGNSSSRKDIVLIDISRSNTLEGKQEQIDRVIKEAGLFNSESDVFGFSSAVIVLKDADSISYNGYSTDLVTSLRSIKENFPDGSYNSVTLLSDGIFTDGSNPVYEAMTFNAPFVIFPVGDTAEKKDIILKSIVRNEKAFTGTPVKIRVFLTINKAGTESTVIKLQREGSEIRSHLLNFEPGKTNYEAEFEVTENAPGKIKYRITVENIPGELTYKNNHNDLFITFIDNKVNILVVSGGPGYDNEFTGSVLKRIGNYNITYRTQKSAGDFYEGPIDYRQFAELSTLFML
;
A
#
# COMPACT_ATOMS: atom_id res chain seq x y z
N MET A 1 30.34 -9.32 -35.32
CA MET A 1 31.19 -10.16 -36.18
C MET A 1 31.00 -11.61 -35.76
N PRO A 2 30.81 -12.57 -36.67
CA PRO A 2 30.79 -13.99 -36.28
C PRO A 2 32.15 -14.35 -35.68
N GLY A 3 32.14 -14.82 -34.44
CA GLY A 3 33.34 -15.31 -33.76
C GLY A 3 33.35 -16.84 -33.78
N PHE A 4 34.45 -17.43 -34.23
CA PHE A 4 34.69 -18.86 -34.03
C PHE A 4 35.28 -19.05 -32.63
N SER A 5 34.47 -19.57 -31.71
CA SER A 5 34.94 -20.00 -30.39
C SER A 5 34.79 -21.51 -30.28
N SER A 6 35.90 -22.21 -30.01
CA SER A 6 35.89 -23.61 -29.60
C SER A 6 36.47 -23.69 -28.20
N SER A 7 35.97 -24.61 -27.37
CA SER A 7 36.56 -24.92 -26.06
C SER A 7 37.96 -25.52 -26.16
N TYR A 8 38.40 -25.89 -27.37
CA TYR A 8 39.69 -26.52 -27.64
C TYR A 8 40.66 -25.56 -28.34
N SER A 9 41.95 -25.68 -28.02
CA SER A 9 43.01 -24.87 -28.62
C SER A 9 43.04 -25.02 -30.15
N PRO A 10 43.26 -23.95 -30.93
CA PRO A 10 43.39 -24.00 -32.40
C PRO A 10 44.46 -24.99 -32.90
N LEU A 11 45.42 -25.34 -32.03
CA LEU A 11 46.44 -26.35 -32.31
C LEU A 11 45.87 -27.74 -32.65
N PHE A 12 44.66 -28.07 -32.17
CA PHE A 12 44.00 -29.34 -32.52
C PHE A 12 43.58 -29.40 -33.99
N LEU A 13 43.18 -28.29 -34.61
CA LEU A 13 42.87 -28.25 -36.04
C LEU A 13 44.12 -28.50 -36.89
N ALA A 14 45.26 -27.92 -36.48
CA ALA A 14 46.53 -28.17 -37.15
C ALA A 14 46.94 -29.65 -37.01
N LEU A 15 46.78 -30.24 -35.82
CA LEU A 15 47.04 -31.66 -35.58
C LEU A 15 46.16 -32.56 -36.44
N PHE A 16 44.85 -32.29 -36.52
CA PHE A 16 43.92 -33.06 -37.36
C PHE A 16 44.22 -32.95 -38.84
N MET A 17 44.69 -31.80 -39.31
CA MET A 17 45.13 -31.63 -40.70
C MET A 17 46.35 -32.52 -41.00
N VAL A 18 47.33 -32.58 -40.09
CA VAL A 18 48.50 -33.45 -40.23
C VAL A 18 48.11 -34.93 -40.21
N ILE A 19 47.22 -35.34 -39.30
CA ILE A 19 46.71 -36.72 -39.23
C ILE A 19 45.95 -37.09 -40.51
N ALA A 20 45.05 -36.22 -40.97
CA ALA A 20 44.26 -36.46 -42.19
C ALA A 20 45.16 -36.61 -43.43
N ALA A 21 46.21 -35.79 -43.55
CA ALA A 21 47.18 -35.86 -44.64
C ALA A 21 48.03 -37.13 -44.56
N ALA A 22 48.52 -37.49 -43.37
CA ALA A 22 49.33 -38.70 -43.16
C ALA A 22 48.55 -39.98 -43.48
N VAL A 23 47.31 -40.09 -42.99
CA VAL A 23 46.43 -41.24 -43.27
C VAL A 23 46.10 -41.31 -44.76
N SER A 24 45.74 -40.19 -45.38
CA SER A 24 45.42 -40.17 -46.82
C SER A 24 46.63 -40.55 -47.67
N TYR A 25 47.81 -40.04 -47.35
CA TYR A 25 49.05 -40.41 -48.02
C TYR A 25 49.37 -41.90 -47.86
N TYR A 26 49.25 -42.44 -46.65
CA TYR A 26 49.51 -43.86 -46.36
C TYR A 26 48.64 -44.80 -47.21
N PHE A 27 47.35 -44.48 -47.38
CA PHE A 27 46.44 -45.30 -48.18
C PHE A 27 46.78 -45.32 -49.67
N TYR A 28 47.27 -44.19 -50.20
CA TYR A 28 47.53 -44.07 -51.64
C TYR A 28 48.99 -44.31 -52.01
N ARG A 29 49.93 -44.44 -51.06
CA ARG A 29 51.37 -44.57 -51.36
C ARG A 29 51.68 -45.74 -52.30
N ASN A 30 51.02 -46.89 -52.14
CA ASN A 30 51.26 -48.12 -52.89
C ASN A 30 50.23 -48.40 -54.02
N THR A 31 49.39 -47.44 -54.38
CA THR A 31 48.38 -47.64 -55.43
C THR A 31 48.94 -47.30 -56.82
N ALA A 32 48.67 -48.16 -57.81
CA ALA A 32 49.03 -47.98 -59.22
C ALA A 32 48.08 -47.00 -59.93
N VAL A 33 48.05 -45.75 -59.48
CA VAL A 33 47.24 -44.66 -60.06
C VAL A 33 48.15 -43.60 -60.66
N GLU A 34 47.71 -43.02 -61.77
CA GLU A 34 48.34 -41.88 -62.44
C GLU A 34 48.59 -40.71 -61.46
N LYS A 35 49.75 -40.04 -61.55
CA LYS A 35 50.23 -39.06 -60.55
C LYS A 35 49.21 -37.95 -60.24
N ASN A 36 48.54 -37.38 -61.25
CA ASN A 36 47.58 -36.29 -61.09
C ASN A 36 46.29 -36.76 -60.40
N LYS A 37 45.77 -37.92 -60.79
CA LYS A 37 44.60 -38.53 -60.16
C LYS A 37 44.89 -38.94 -58.72
N LYS A 38 46.10 -39.45 -58.45
CA LYS A 38 46.56 -39.79 -57.11
C LYS A 38 46.63 -38.56 -56.20
N ALA A 39 47.17 -37.44 -56.69
CA ALA A 39 47.20 -36.19 -55.93
C ALA A 39 45.79 -35.67 -55.61
N LEU A 40 44.88 -35.70 -56.59
CA LEU A 40 43.48 -35.29 -56.40
C LEU A 40 42.76 -36.17 -55.37
N LEU A 41 42.94 -37.49 -55.44
CA LEU A 41 42.33 -38.44 -54.49
C LEU A 41 42.88 -38.27 -53.07
N ILE A 42 44.18 -37.98 -52.91
CA ILE A 42 44.78 -37.69 -51.61
C ILE A 42 44.20 -36.38 -51.05
N ALA A 43 44.08 -35.33 -51.87
CA ALA A 43 43.53 -34.05 -51.44
C ALA A 43 42.06 -34.17 -50.99
N LEU A 44 41.23 -34.84 -51.80
CA LEU A 44 39.82 -35.10 -51.48
C LEU A 44 39.66 -35.93 -50.20
N LYS A 45 40.46 -36.99 -50.03
CA LYS A 45 40.41 -37.83 -48.83
C LYS A 45 40.90 -37.09 -47.59
N THR A 46 41.92 -36.25 -47.74
CA THR A 46 42.42 -35.39 -46.65
C THR A 46 41.34 -34.40 -46.23
N ALA A 47 40.68 -33.75 -47.19
CA ALA A 47 39.58 -32.83 -46.89
C ALA A 47 38.41 -33.54 -46.19
N ALA A 48 38.02 -34.72 -46.66
CA ALA A 48 36.94 -35.49 -46.04
C ALA A 48 37.26 -35.90 -44.59
N ILE A 49 38.45 -36.45 -44.34
CA ILE A 49 38.87 -36.84 -42.98
C ILE A 49 39.02 -35.61 -42.09
N PHE A 50 39.59 -34.52 -42.61
CA PHE A 50 39.74 -33.27 -41.86
C PHE A 50 38.39 -32.68 -41.45
N ILE A 51 37.42 -32.61 -42.37
CA ILE A 51 36.07 -32.12 -42.06
C ILE A 51 35.42 -33.00 -40.99
N LEU A 52 35.56 -34.32 -41.08
CA LEU A 52 34.99 -35.26 -40.11
C LEU A 52 35.60 -35.06 -38.72
N LEU A 53 36.92 -34.95 -38.62
CA LEU A 53 37.62 -34.69 -37.36
C LEU A 53 37.32 -33.29 -36.81
N ALA A 54 37.22 -32.28 -37.68
CA ALA A 54 36.84 -30.92 -37.28
C ALA A 54 35.40 -30.85 -36.75
N LEU A 55 34.49 -31.67 -37.28
CA LEU A 55 33.12 -31.78 -36.76
C LEU A 55 33.09 -32.37 -35.33
N PHE A 56 34.04 -33.25 -35.01
CA PHE A 56 34.17 -33.88 -33.69
C PHE A 56 34.53 -32.87 -32.58
N ILE A 57 35.04 -31.69 -32.96
CA ILE A 57 35.33 -30.59 -32.04
C ILE A 57 34.06 -29.81 -31.63
N GLU A 58 32.88 -30.20 -32.16
CA GLU A 58 31.60 -29.54 -31.92
C GLU A 58 31.71 -28.01 -32.09
N PRO A 59 32.02 -27.51 -33.30
CA PRO A 59 32.16 -26.07 -33.52
C PRO A 59 30.82 -25.38 -33.26
N VAL A 60 30.74 -24.61 -32.17
CA VAL A 60 29.57 -23.79 -31.86
C VAL A 60 29.68 -22.49 -32.65
N LEU A 61 28.77 -22.30 -33.60
CA LEU A 61 28.65 -21.05 -34.33
C LEU A 61 27.82 -20.06 -33.50
N SER A 62 28.51 -19.17 -32.77
CA SER A 62 27.86 -18.18 -31.92
C SER A 62 27.58 -16.90 -32.70
N TYR A 63 26.30 -16.61 -32.94
CA TYR A 63 25.86 -15.31 -33.44
C TYR A 63 25.73 -14.34 -32.28
N LEU A 64 26.73 -13.49 -32.08
CA LEU A 64 26.60 -12.30 -31.23
C LEU A 64 25.82 -11.24 -32.03
N THR A 65 24.50 -11.35 -32.03
CA THR A 65 23.62 -10.22 -32.36
C THR A 65 23.70 -9.23 -31.21
N GLY A 66 24.58 -8.24 -31.35
CA GLY A 66 24.55 -7.05 -30.52
C GLY A 66 23.30 -6.25 -30.87
N ASN A 67 22.16 -6.59 -30.25
CA ASN A 67 21.10 -5.61 -30.12
C ASN A 67 21.65 -4.53 -29.19
N SER A 68 22.19 -3.46 -29.78
CA SER A 68 22.27 -2.18 -29.10
C SER A 68 20.84 -1.66 -28.98
N SER A 69 20.06 -2.28 -28.08
CA SER A 69 18.96 -1.56 -27.46
C SER A 69 19.62 -0.37 -26.78
N SER A 70 19.31 0.84 -27.24
CA SER A 70 19.70 2.06 -26.56
C SER A 70 19.07 1.98 -25.17
N ARG A 71 19.85 1.54 -24.18
CA ARG A 71 19.42 1.56 -22.79
C ARG A 71 19.15 3.02 -22.44
N LYS A 72 18.00 3.28 -21.84
CA LYS A 72 17.58 4.62 -21.47
C LYS A 72 17.58 4.80 -19.96
N ASP A 73 17.69 6.04 -19.51
CA ASP A 73 17.46 6.39 -18.12
C ASP A 73 15.96 6.56 -17.89
N ILE A 74 15.43 5.92 -16.85
CA ILE A 74 14.02 6.05 -16.49
C ILE A 74 13.90 7.12 -15.42
N VAL A 75 13.06 8.12 -15.64
CA VAL A 75 12.79 9.17 -14.65
C VAL A 75 11.35 9.03 -14.18
N LEU A 76 11.15 8.83 -12.88
CA LEU A 76 9.86 8.75 -12.21
C LEU A 76 9.63 10.02 -11.41
N ILE A 77 8.57 10.76 -11.74
CA ILE A 77 8.16 11.99 -11.07
C ILE A 77 6.85 11.75 -10.35
N ASP A 78 6.82 12.04 -9.06
CA ASP A 78 5.61 11.95 -8.25
C ASP A 78 4.64 13.10 -8.58
N ILE A 79 3.54 12.78 -9.25
CA ILE A 79 2.49 13.73 -9.66
C ILE A 79 1.27 13.68 -8.75
N SER A 80 1.44 13.19 -7.52
CA SER A 80 0.40 13.23 -6.50
C SER A 80 0.14 14.66 -6.01
N ARG A 81 -1.08 14.90 -5.51
CA ARG A 81 -1.51 16.20 -4.98
C ARG A 81 -0.73 16.65 -3.76
N SER A 82 -0.06 15.75 -3.04
CA SER A 82 0.80 16.14 -1.91
C SER A 82 1.93 17.05 -2.36
N ASN A 83 2.42 16.93 -3.60
CA ASN A 83 3.47 17.79 -4.15
C ASN A 83 3.02 19.20 -4.55
N THR A 84 1.70 19.47 -4.58
CA THR A 84 1.19 20.85 -4.68
C THR A 84 1.34 21.62 -3.37
N LEU A 85 1.58 20.91 -2.26
CA LEU A 85 1.80 21.51 -0.97
C LEU A 85 3.28 21.90 -0.83
N GLU A 86 3.55 22.88 0.02
CA GLU A 86 4.90 23.28 0.43
C GLU A 86 5.85 23.78 -0.68
N GLY A 87 5.36 24.08 -1.88
CA GLY A 87 6.22 24.50 -3.00
C GLY A 87 7.12 23.36 -3.52
N LYS A 88 6.79 22.11 -3.20
CA LYS A 88 7.47 20.90 -3.70
C LYS A 88 7.46 20.84 -5.22
N GLN A 89 6.34 21.23 -5.84
CA GLN A 89 6.23 21.41 -7.29
C GLN A 89 7.34 22.31 -7.85
N GLU A 90 7.60 23.48 -7.26
CA GLU A 90 8.64 24.37 -7.76
C GLU A 90 10.04 23.78 -7.62
N GLN A 91 10.28 22.95 -6.59
CA GLN A 91 11.54 22.21 -6.44
C GLN A 91 11.69 21.16 -7.54
N ILE A 92 10.65 20.37 -7.80
CA ILE A 92 10.62 19.38 -8.88
C ILE A 92 10.87 20.07 -10.23
N ASP A 93 10.15 21.17 -10.49
CA ASP A 93 10.26 21.92 -11.74
C ASP A 93 11.66 22.53 -11.93
N ARG A 94 12.31 22.99 -10.84
CA ARG A 94 13.72 23.43 -10.88
C ARG A 94 14.67 22.27 -11.19
N VAL A 95 14.53 21.13 -10.51
CA VAL A 95 15.39 19.95 -10.74
C VAL A 95 15.24 19.46 -12.18
N ILE A 96 14.02 19.39 -12.70
CA ILE A 96 13.75 19.00 -14.08
C ILE A 96 14.47 19.91 -15.07
N LYS A 97 14.41 21.23 -14.86
CA LYS A 97 15.03 22.24 -15.73
C LYS A 97 16.55 22.24 -15.63
N GLU A 98 17.09 22.18 -14.42
CA GLU A 98 18.55 22.24 -14.17
C GLU A 98 19.26 20.95 -14.56
N ALA A 99 18.65 19.79 -14.29
CA ALA A 99 19.23 18.48 -14.62
C ALA A 99 18.94 18.04 -16.06
N GLY A 100 18.06 18.72 -16.79
CA GLY A 100 17.75 18.40 -18.19
C GLY A 100 17.19 16.98 -18.36
N LEU A 101 16.26 16.59 -17.48
CA LEU A 101 15.73 15.21 -17.40
C LEU A 101 14.92 14.79 -18.64
N PHE A 102 14.42 15.76 -19.42
CA PHE A 102 13.79 15.52 -20.71
C PHE A 102 14.83 15.59 -21.84
N ASN A 103 15.52 14.48 -22.08
CA ASN A 103 16.50 14.36 -23.16
C ASN A 103 16.27 13.07 -23.97
N SER A 104 16.95 12.92 -25.11
CA SER A 104 16.78 11.75 -26.00
C SER A 104 17.21 10.41 -25.39
N GLU A 105 17.94 10.44 -24.27
CA GLU A 105 18.45 9.26 -23.57
C GLU A 105 17.57 8.88 -22.35
N SER A 106 16.54 9.70 -22.04
CA SER A 106 15.67 9.53 -20.87
C SER A 106 14.22 9.31 -21.27
N ASP A 107 13.55 8.32 -20.66
CA ASP A 107 12.09 8.20 -20.72
C ASP A 107 11.49 8.64 -19.37
N VAL A 108 10.67 9.69 -19.41
CA VAL A 108 10.11 10.34 -18.22
C VAL A 108 8.66 9.91 -18.00
N PHE A 109 8.35 9.52 -16.77
CA PHE A 109 7.06 9.02 -16.35
C PHE A 109 6.56 9.77 -15.11
N GLY A 110 5.30 10.17 -15.14
CA GLY A 110 4.61 10.70 -13.97
C GLY A 110 3.86 9.58 -13.27
N PHE A 111 3.97 9.48 -11.94
CA PHE A 111 3.26 8.45 -11.19
C PHE A 111 2.41 9.01 -10.04
N SER A 112 1.26 8.38 -9.82
CA SER A 112 0.39 8.61 -8.67
C SER A 112 -0.34 7.31 -8.32
N SER A 113 -1.62 7.17 -8.66
CA SER A 113 -2.34 5.88 -8.66
C SER A 113 -2.09 5.06 -9.94
N ALA A 114 -1.56 5.71 -10.98
CA ALA A 114 -1.21 5.11 -12.26
C ALA A 114 0.02 5.82 -12.83
N VAL A 115 0.66 5.19 -13.81
CA VAL A 115 1.81 5.74 -14.53
C VAL A 115 1.35 6.36 -15.85
N ILE A 116 1.81 7.58 -16.10
CA ILE A 116 1.61 8.28 -17.37
C ILE A 116 2.97 8.63 -18.00
N VAL A 117 3.04 8.60 -19.33
CA VAL A 117 4.24 9.04 -20.06
C VAL A 117 4.23 10.57 -20.14
N LEU A 118 5.33 11.20 -19.74
CA LEU A 118 5.51 12.64 -19.84
C LEU A 118 6.43 12.94 -21.03
N LYS A 119 5.96 13.75 -21.98
CA LYS A 119 6.74 14.12 -23.18
C LYS A 119 7.59 15.37 -22.97
N ASP A 120 7.14 16.26 -22.10
CA ASP A 120 7.77 17.53 -21.77
C ASP A 120 7.43 17.93 -20.33
N ALA A 121 8.17 18.91 -19.80
CA ALA A 121 7.97 19.41 -18.44
C ALA A 121 6.61 20.11 -18.27
N ASP A 122 6.06 20.69 -19.34
CA ASP A 122 4.78 21.41 -19.32
C ASP A 122 3.58 20.44 -19.24
N SER A 123 3.78 19.16 -19.56
CA SER A 123 2.80 18.08 -19.46
C SER A 123 2.56 17.59 -18.03
N ILE A 124 3.32 18.08 -17.05
CA ILE A 124 3.24 17.63 -15.66
C ILE A 124 2.01 18.23 -14.98
N SER A 125 1.13 17.37 -14.46
CA SER A 125 -0.07 17.78 -13.74
C SER A 125 -0.23 17.01 -12.43
N TYR A 126 -0.20 17.74 -11.32
CA TYR A 126 -0.23 17.19 -9.95
C TYR A 126 -1.65 16.88 -9.45
N ASN A 127 -2.39 16.07 -10.22
CA ASN A 127 -3.80 15.77 -9.95
C ASN A 127 -4.02 14.42 -9.25
N GLY A 128 -2.97 13.62 -9.05
CA GLY A 128 -3.04 12.28 -8.48
C GLY A 128 -3.53 12.26 -7.03
N TYR A 129 -4.44 11.33 -6.70
CA TYR A 129 -5.04 11.24 -5.36
C TYR A 129 -4.25 10.37 -4.38
N SER A 130 -3.36 9.51 -4.87
CA SER A 130 -2.49 8.65 -4.08
C SER A 130 -1.09 8.62 -4.66
N THR A 131 -0.17 8.05 -3.88
CA THR A 131 1.24 7.86 -4.20
C THR A 131 1.53 6.36 -4.10
N ASP A 132 1.36 5.63 -5.21
CA ASP A 132 1.61 4.20 -5.32
C ASP A 132 2.91 3.95 -6.11
N LEU A 133 4.00 3.74 -5.38
CA LEU A 133 5.30 3.42 -5.97
C LEU A 133 5.38 1.99 -6.51
N VAL A 134 4.64 1.04 -5.92
CA VAL A 134 4.74 -0.39 -6.29
C VAL A 134 4.16 -0.63 -7.67
N THR A 135 2.92 -0.17 -7.89
CA THR A 135 2.25 -0.29 -9.20
C THR A 135 3.04 0.44 -10.27
N SER A 136 3.68 1.53 -9.90
CA SER A 136 4.50 2.33 -10.81
C SER A 136 5.75 1.59 -11.27
N LEU A 137 6.50 1.00 -10.34
CA LEU A 137 7.67 0.19 -10.66
C LEU A 137 7.30 -1.03 -11.51
N ARG A 138 6.18 -1.70 -11.21
CA ARG A 138 5.68 -2.81 -12.04
C ARG A 138 5.38 -2.38 -13.47
N SER A 139 4.69 -1.25 -13.63
CA SER A 139 4.36 -0.69 -14.95
C SER A 139 5.61 -0.38 -15.77
N ILE A 140 6.68 0.13 -15.14
CA ILE A 140 7.97 0.34 -15.82
C ILE A 140 8.56 -1.00 -16.27
N LYS A 141 8.56 -2.02 -15.42
CA LYS A 141 9.10 -3.34 -15.77
C LYS A 141 8.34 -4.00 -16.92
N GLU A 142 7.03 -3.80 -16.98
CA GLU A 142 6.19 -4.27 -18.09
C GLU A 142 6.50 -3.53 -19.41
N ASN A 143 6.78 -2.23 -19.34
CA ASN A 143 7.17 -1.43 -20.51
C ASN A 143 8.60 -1.73 -21.01
N PHE A 144 9.48 -2.21 -20.13
CA PHE A 144 10.88 -2.56 -20.42
C PHE A 144 11.23 -3.99 -19.98
N PRO A 145 10.61 -5.02 -20.59
CA PRO A 145 10.70 -6.41 -20.13
C PRO A 145 12.09 -7.03 -20.33
N ASP A 146 12.90 -6.45 -21.22
CA ASP A 146 14.27 -6.86 -21.52
C ASP A 146 15.32 -6.22 -20.58
N GLY A 147 14.89 -5.35 -19.67
CA GLY A 147 15.80 -4.62 -18.78
C GLY A 147 16.62 -3.54 -19.49
N SER A 148 16.10 -2.97 -20.58
CA SER A 148 16.75 -1.91 -21.37
C SER A 148 16.79 -0.54 -20.67
N TYR A 149 17.13 -0.50 -19.38
CA TYR A 149 17.31 0.74 -18.62
C TYR A 149 18.69 0.80 -17.94
N ASN A 150 19.30 1.98 -17.93
CA ASN A 150 20.62 2.22 -17.32
C ASN A 150 20.50 2.58 -15.84
N SER A 151 19.52 3.40 -15.49
CA SER A 151 19.23 3.83 -14.13
C SER A 151 17.74 4.14 -13.96
N VAL A 152 17.27 4.17 -12.71
CA VAL A 152 15.94 4.64 -12.35
C VAL A 152 16.09 5.83 -11.40
N THR A 153 15.72 7.01 -11.88
CA THR A 153 15.73 8.25 -11.09
C THR A 153 14.34 8.50 -10.53
N LEU A 154 14.21 8.71 -9.22
CA LEU A 154 12.95 8.94 -8.53
C LEU A 154 12.92 10.34 -7.90
N LEU A 155 11.95 11.17 -8.28
CA LEU A 155 11.66 12.47 -7.67
C LEU A 155 10.36 12.34 -6.85
N SER A 156 10.49 12.24 -5.53
CA SER A 156 9.37 12.10 -4.60
C SER A 156 9.78 12.53 -3.19
N ASP A 157 8.81 12.85 -2.33
CA ASP A 157 9.06 13.06 -0.90
C ASP A 157 9.25 11.74 -0.12
N GLY A 158 9.09 10.60 -0.80
CA GLY A 158 9.29 9.25 -0.25
C GLY A 158 8.11 8.74 0.59
N ILE A 159 7.04 9.51 0.74
CA ILE A 159 5.84 9.13 1.51
C ILE A 159 4.83 8.49 0.56
N PHE A 160 4.83 7.15 0.52
CA PHE A 160 3.81 6.41 -0.21
C PHE A 160 2.54 6.25 0.62
N THR A 161 1.38 6.36 -0.02
CA THR A 161 0.06 6.29 0.63
C THR A 161 -0.72 5.03 0.28
N ASP A 162 -0.27 4.29 -0.74
CA ASP A 162 -0.89 3.06 -1.20
C ASP A 162 0.18 2.04 -1.62
N GLY A 163 -0.22 0.77 -1.66
CA GLY A 163 0.65 -0.35 -1.98
C GLY A 163 1.48 -0.88 -0.82
N SER A 164 2.22 -1.96 -1.09
CA SER A 164 3.18 -2.55 -0.16
C SER A 164 4.51 -1.78 -0.13
N ASN A 165 5.47 -2.21 0.69
CA ASN A 165 6.79 -1.58 0.72
C ASN A 165 7.46 -1.64 -0.68
N PRO A 166 7.79 -0.49 -1.31
CA PRO A 166 8.32 -0.43 -2.68
C PRO A 166 9.76 -0.96 -2.81
N VAL A 167 10.49 -1.10 -1.69
CA VAL A 167 11.87 -1.60 -1.68
C VAL A 167 11.95 -3.00 -2.29
N TYR A 168 10.97 -3.87 -2.01
CA TYR A 168 10.97 -5.24 -2.55
C TYR A 168 10.84 -5.26 -4.07
N GLU A 169 10.02 -4.38 -4.64
CA GLU A 169 9.85 -4.29 -6.10
C GLU A 169 11.10 -3.68 -6.74
N ALA A 170 11.67 -2.63 -6.12
CA ALA A 170 12.90 -1.99 -6.55
C ALA A 170 14.11 -2.96 -6.57
N MET A 171 14.21 -3.88 -5.61
CA MET A 171 15.26 -4.91 -5.58
C MET A 171 15.21 -5.87 -6.78
N THR A 172 14.09 -5.93 -7.51
CA THR A 172 13.98 -6.80 -8.70
C THR A 172 14.52 -6.16 -9.98
N PHE A 173 14.92 -4.89 -9.94
CA PHE A 173 15.51 -4.17 -11.06
C PHE A 173 17.02 -4.42 -11.12
N ASN A 174 17.54 -4.65 -12.33
CA ASN A 174 18.98 -4.76 -12.58
C ASN A 174 19.64 -3.40 -12.89
N ALA A 175 19.25 -2.36 -12.17
CA ALA A 175 19.77 -1.00 -12.35
C ALA A 175 19.81 -0.21 -11.03
N PRO A 176 20.73 0.75 -10.90
CA PRO A 176 20.80 1.62 -9.73
C PRO A 176 19.59 2.55 -9.66
N PHE A 177 19.14 2.82 -8.43
CA PHE A 177 18.14 3.85 -8.13
C PHE A 177 18.83 5.12 -7.66
N VAL A 178 18.49 6.25 -8.27
CA VAL A 178 18.90 7.59 -7.84
C VAL A 178 17.67 8.29 -7.28
N ILE A 179 17.67 8.60 -5.98
CA ILE A 179 16.51 9.20 -5.32
C ILE A 179 16.82 10.68 -5.07
N PHE A 180 15.98 11.55 -5.64
CA PHE A 180 15.95 12.98 -5.35
C PHE A 180 14.78 13.25 -4.40
N PRO A 181 15.06 13.42 -3.09
CA PRO A 181 14.02 13.73 -2.13
C PRO A 181 13.47 15.14 -2.41
N VAL A 182 12.14 15.26 -2.44
CA VAL A 182 11.44 16.52 -2.65
C VAL A 182 10.78 16.95 -1.34
N GLY A 183 11.03 18.17 -0.88
CA GLY A 183 10.47 18.66 0.37
C GLY A 183 11.38 19.60 1.14
N ASP A 184 10.80 20.34 2.07
CA ASP A 184 11.54 21.17 3.03
C ASP A 184 11.57 20.43 4.36
N THR A 185 12.75 20.23 4.95
CA THR A 185 12.90 19.65 6.29
C THR A 185 12.48 20.60 7.41
N ALA A 186 12.15 21.86 7.11
CA ALA A 186 11.68 22.81 8.10
C ALA A 186 10.24 22.48 8.52
N GLU A 187 10.05 22.08 9.79
CA GLU A 187 8.73 21.97 10.38
C GLU A 187 7.94 23.27 10.17
N LYS A 188 6.73 23.20 9.63
CA LYS A 188 5.83 24.35 9.46
C LYS A 188 4.78 24.36 10.54
N LYS A 189 4.15 25.52 10.73
CA LYS A 189 3.00 25.64 11.63
C LYS A 189 1.87 24.80 11.04
N ASP A 190 1.38 23.82 11.80
CA ASP A 190 0.35 22.88 11.33
C ASP A 190 -0.29 22.16 12.52
N ILE A 191 -1.60 21.97 12.50
CA ILE A 191 -2.33 21.11 13.43
C ILE A 191 -2.68 19.80 12.73
N ILE A 192 -2.35 18.68 13.37
CA ILE A 192 -2.59 17.35 12.83
C ILE A 192 -3.42 16.56 13.84
N LEU A 193 -4.66 16.21 13.48
CA LEU A 193 -5.44 15.21 14.21
C LEU A 193 -4.89 13.82 13.95
N LYS A 194 -4.04 13.33 14.85
CA LYS A 194 -3.29 12.08 14.68
C LYS A 194 -4.15 10.85 14.83
N SER A 195 -4.96 10.79 15.88
CA SER A 195 -5.84 9.65 16.14
C SER A 195 -6.98 10.00 17.08
N ILE A 196 -8.06 9.23 16.97
CA ILE A 196 -9.23 9.33 17.85
C ILE A 196 -9.51 7.94 18.41
N VAL A 197 -9.44 7.79 19.73
CA VAL A 197 -9.71 6.56 20.46
C VAL A 197 -11.09 6.65 21.10
N ARG A 198 -11.96 5.70 20.74
CA ARG A 198 -13.36 5.61 21.20
C ARG A 198 -13.86 4.18 21.04
N ASN A 199 -14.92 3.84 21.76
CA ASN A 199 -15.67 2.61 21.50
C ASN A 199 -16.57 2.81 20.27
N GLU A 200 -16.52 1.91 19.30
CA GLU A 200 -17.38 1.97 18.11
C GLU A 200 -18.83 1.58 18.39
N LYS A 201 -19.05 0.81 19.47
CA LYS A 201 -20.35 0.38 19.96
C LYS A 201 -20.48 0.71 21.43
N ALA A 202 -21.63 1.23 21.83
CA ALA A 202 -21.95 1.56 23.21
C ALA A 202 -23.41 1.30 23.51
N PHE A 203 -23.75 1.13 24.78
CA PHE A 203 -25.13 1.00 25.22
C PHE A 203 -25.78 2.38 25.39
N THR A 204 -27.06 2.50 25.03
CA THR A 204 -27.84 3.71 25.31
C THR A 204 -27.84 4.03 26.80
N GLY A 205 -27.75 5.31 27.16
CA GLY A 205 -27.71 5.79 28.53
C GLY A 205 -26.36 5.62 29.24
N THR A 206 -25.33 5.08 28.56
CA THR A 206 -23.96 4.97 29.09
C THR A 206 -23.06 6.04 28.49
N PRO A 207 -22.26 6.76 29.29
CA PRO A 207 -21.29 7.73 28.78
C PRO A 207 -20.15 7.03 28.01
N VAL A 208 -19.81 7.58 26.85
CA VAL A 208 -18.71 7.14 25.99
C VAL A 208 -17.64 8.22 25.95
N LYS A 209 -16.42 7.84 26.31
CA LYS A 209 -15.23 8.71 26.23
C LYS A 209 -14.63 8.66 24.82
N ILE A 210 -14.39 9.84 24.27
CA ILE A 210 -13.72 10.07 22.99
C ILE A 210 -12.42 10.81 23.31
N ARG A 211 -11.29 10.13 23.15
CA ARG A 211 -9.95 10.72 23.34
C ARG A 211 -9.37 11.08 21.99
N VAL A 212 -8.92 12.31 21.85
CA VAL A 212 -8.36 12.87 20.61
C VAL A 212 -6.91 13.21 20.86
N PHE A 213 -6.03 12.65 20.02
CA PHE A 213 -4.60 12.95 20.04
C PHE A 213 -4.26 13.88 18.89
N LEU A 214 -3.61 15.00 19.22
CA LEU A 214 -3.24 16.04 18.26
C LEU A 214 -1.72 16.22 18.27
N THR A 215 -1.15 16.48 17.10
CA THR A 215 0.20 17.00 16.97
C THR A 215 0.10 18.44 16.46
N ILE A 216 0.72 19.38 17.17
CA ILE A 216 0.71 20.80 16.83
C ILE A 216 2.16 21.24 16.70
N ASN A 217 2.55 21.61 15.49
CA ASN A 217 3.92 22.04 15.17
C ASN A 217 4.00 23.57 15.15
N LYS A 218 5.08 24.13 15.71
CA LYS A 218 5.39 25.59 15.72
C LYS A 218 4.20 26.51 16.02
N ALA A 219 3.38 26.12 17.01
CA ALA A 219 2.17 26.83 17.39
C ALA A 219 2.43 28.21 18.05
N GLY A 220 3.66 28.46 18.52
CA GLY A 220 4.00 29.64 19.31
C GLY A 220 3.40 29.60 20.71
N THR A 221 2.90 30.74 21.21
CA THR A 221 2.25 30.90 22.52
C THR A 221 0.72 31.06 22.40
N GLU A 222 0.15 30.60 21.30
CA GLU A 222 -1.27 30.76 21.00
C GLU A 222 -2.10 29.67 21.74
N SER A 223 -3.42 29.72 21.57
CA SER A 223 -4.33 28.66 21.98
C SER A 223 -5.30 28.39 20.84
N THR A 224 -5.87 27.20 20.79
CA THR A 224 -6.93 26.86 19.83
C THR A 224 -8.09 26.18 20.54
N VAL A 225 -9.27 26.20 19.95
CA VAL A 225 -10.45 25.52 20.47
C VAL A 225 -10.68 24.24 19.69
N ILE A 226 -10.78 23.12 20.41
CA ILE A 226 -11.23 21.84 19.86
C ILE A 226 -12.71 21.66 20.15
N LYS A 227 -13.49 21.33 19.13
CA LYS A 227 -14.95 21.22 19.15
C LYS A 227 -15.40 19.81 18.79
N LEU A 228 -16.39 19.32 19.51
CA LEU A 228 -17.12 18.11 19.18
C LEU A 228 -18.52 18.49 18.68
N GLN A 229 -18.86 18.02 17.49
CA GLN A 229 -20.13 18.25 16.83
C GLN A 229 -20.88 16.92 16.61
N ARG A 230 -22.20 16.93 16.75
CA ARG A 230 -23.12 15.82 16.42
C ARG A 230 -24.03 16.28 15.31
N GLU A 231 -24.03 15.55 14.19
CA GLU A 231 -24.86 15.86 13.02
C GLU A 231 -24.79 17.35 12.59
N GLY A 232 -23.61 17.96 12.75
CA GLY A 232 -23.34 19.37 12.39
C GLY A 232 -23.57 20.39 13.51
N SER A 233 -24.21 20.04 14.63
CA SER A 233 -24.38 20.94 15.78
C SER A 233 -23.26 20.75 16.81
N GLU A 234 -22.67 21.85 17.31
CA GLU A 234 -21.68 21.82 18.40
C GLU A 234 -22.32 21.32 19.70
N ILE A 235 -21.66 20.36 20.35
CA ILE A 235 -22.07 19.78 21.64
C ILE A 235 -21.18 20.31 22.77
N ARG A 236 -19.88 20.31 22.53
CA ARG A 236 -18.82 20.57 23.51
C ARG A 236 -17.65 21.25 22.82
N SER A 237 -16.95 22.10 23.56
CA SER A 237 -15.69 22.71 23.15
C SER A 237 -14.71 22.78 24.32
N HIS A 238 -13.43 22.62 24.02
CA HIS A 238 -12.34 22.75 24.98
C HIS A 238 -11.28 23.70 24.43
N LEU A 239 -10.74 24.56 25.30
CA LEU A 239 -9.59 25.39 24.98
C LEU A 239 -8.30 24.59 25.18
N LEU A 240 -7.48 24.50 24.13
CA LEU A 240 -6.15 23.92 24.16
C LEU A 240 -5.12 25.04 24.18
N ASN A 241 -4.45 25.20 25.31
CA ASN A 241 -3.36 26.15 25.46
C ASN A 241 -2.04 25.52 25.01
N PHE A 242 -1.26 26.22 24.20
CA PHE A 242 0.03 25.70 23.75
C PHE A 242 1.11 25.91 24.80
N GLU A 243 1.90 24.86 25.00
CA GLU A 243 3.05 24.86 25.89
C GLU A 243 4.33 24.91 25.05
N PRO A 244 5.30 25.80 25.37
CA PRO A 244 6.57 25.86 24.67
C PRO A 244 7.29 24.49 24.66
N GLY A 245 7.67 24.01 23.47
CA GLY A 245 8.36 22.73 23.29
C GLY A 245 7.46 21.48 23.32
N LYS A 246 6.17 21.61 23.60
CA LYS A 246 5.21 20.51 23.54
C LYS A 246 4.52 20.49 22.18
N THR A 247 4.66 19.38 21.47
CA THR A 247 4.03 19.17 20.17
C THR A 247 2.84 18.23 20.24
N ASN A 248 2.73 17.38 21.26
CA ASN A 248 1.63 16.42 21.40
C ASN A 248 0.64 16.87 22.46
N TYR A 249 -0.64 16.87 22.08
CA TYR A 249 -1.76 17.28 22.93
C TYR A 249 -2.83 16.19 22.95
N GLU A 250 -3.61 16.16 24.03
CA GLU A 250 -4.74 15.25 24.20
C GLU A 250 -5.97 16.05 24.65
N ALA A 251 -7.13 15.72 24.09
CA ALA A 251 -8.42 16.21 24.51
C ALA A 251 -9.38 15.05 24.72
N GLU A 252 -10.20 15.11 25.78
CA GLU A 252 -11.22 14.11 26.07
C GLU A 252 -12.61 14.74 26.00
N PHE A 253 -13.53 14.05 25.35
CA PHE A 253 -14.95 14.38 25.33
C PHE A 253 -15.77 13.20 25.84
N GLU A 254 -16.92 13.49 26.44
CA GLU A 254 -17.89 12.48 26.88
C GLU A 254 -19.24 12.72 26.21
N VAL A 255 -19.81 11.67 25.63
CA VAL A 255 -21.14 11.69 24.98
C VAL A 255 -22.03 10.58 25.52
N THR A 256 -23.32 10.87 25.65
CA THR A 256 -24.34 9.90 26.07
C THR A 256 -25.56 10.05 25.18
N GLU A 257 -26.08 8.94 24.68
CA GLU A 257 -27.26 8.93 23.80
C GLU A 257 -28.35 8.03 24.40
N ASN A 258 -29.59 8.51 24.36
CA ASN A 258 -30.74 7.82 24.96
C ASN A 258 -31.53 6.97 23.95
N ALA A 259 -31.21 7.08 22.66
CA ALA A 259 -31.86 6.35 21.58
C ALA A 259 -30.85 5.48 20.85
N PRO A 260 -31.23 4.25 20.46
CA PRO A 260 -30.37 3.39 19.66
C PRO A 260 -30.21 3.95 18.24
N GLY A 261 -29.04 3.74 17.65
CA GLY A 261 -28.74 4.20 16.30
C GLY A 261 -27.25 4.43 16.06
N LYS A 262 -26.88 4.57 14.79
CA LYS A 262 -25.53 4.96 14.38
C LYS A 262 -25.49 6.48 14.23
N ILE A 263 -24.69 7.14 15.05
CA ILE A 263 -24.61 8.61 15.11
C ILE A 263 -23.26 9.07 14.57
N LYS A 264 -23.27 10.13 13.75
CA LYS A 264 -22.07 10.77 13.24
C LYS A 264 -21.63 11.91 14.16
N TYR A 265 -20.40 11.82 14.62
CA TYR A 265 -19.71 12.91 15.30
C TYR A 265 -18.58 13.45 14.43
N ARG A 266 -18.27 14.73 14.63
CA ARG A 266 -17.14 15.41 14.00
C ARG A 266 -16.31 16.11 15.07
N ILE A 267 -15.01 15.85 15.07
CA ILE A 267 -14.04 16.63 15.81
C ILE A 267 -13.49 17.69 14.86
N THR A 268 -13.47 18.94 15.29
CA THR A 268 -12.91 20.07 14.54
C THR A 268 -12.02 20.88 15.46
N VAL A 269 -10.82 21.24 15.01
CA VAL A 269 -9.94 22.21 15.68
C VAL A 269 -10.06 23.54 14.95
N GLU A 270 -10.14 24.65 15.68
CA GLU A 270 -10.14 25.96 15.06
C GLU A 270 -8.83 26.24 14.33
N ASN A 271 -8.96 26.74 13.11
CA ASN A 271 -7.83 27.09 12.26
C ASN A 271 -7.02 28.22 12.87
N ILE A 272 -5.73 28.03 12.92
CA ILE A 272 -4.74 29.02 13.29
C ILE A 272 -4.19 29.67 12.01
N PRO A 273 -4.04 31.00 11.97
CA PRO A 273 -3.42 31.66 10.84
C PRO A 273 -2.00 31.14 10.56
N GLY A 274 -1.74 30.84 9.28
CA GLY A 274 -0.43 30.40 8.80
C GLY A 274 -0.19 28.90 8.87
N GLU A 275 -1.23 28.09 9.08
CA GLU A 275 -1.10 26.63 8.97
C GLU A 275 -0.79 26.19 7.53
N LEU A 276 -0.08 25.07 7.41
CA LEU A 276 0.22 24.43 6.13
C LEU A 276 -1.05 24.01 5.40
N THR A 277 -1.99 23.39 6.12
CA THR A 277 -3.29 23.02 5.57
C THR A 277 -4.34 23.05 6.67
N TYR A 278 -5.59 23.31 6.30
CA TYR A 278 -6.73 23.23 7.23
C TYR A 278 -7.51 21.92 7.08
N LYS A 279 -7.10 21.05 6.14
CA LYS A 279 -7.83 19.82 5.80
C LYS A 279 -7.68 18.74 6.87
N ASN A 280 -6.56 18.73 7.58
CA ASN A 280 -6.20 17.86 8.71
C ASN A 280 -6.80 18.32 10.05
N ASN A 281 -7.49 19.47 10.09
CA ASN A 281 -8.06 20.05 11.31
C ASN A 281 -9.43 19.47 11.68
N HIS A 282 -9.96 18.53 10.91
CA HIS A 282 -11.22 17.86 11.23
C HIS A 282 -11.18 16.36 10.97
N ASN A 283 -11.97 15.60 11.71
CA ASN A 283 -12.11 14.16 11.54
C ASN A 283 -13.52 13.69 11.90
N ASP A 284 -14.10 12.87 11.03
CA ASP A 284 -15.44 12.29 11.19
C ASP A 284 -15.34 10.90 11.84
N LEU A 285 -16.17 10.66 12.85
CA LEU A 285 -16.25 9.37 13.55
C LEU A 285 -17.70 8.93 13.75
N PHE A 286 -17.90 7.63 13.90
CA PHE A 286 -19.22 7.04 14.11
C PHE A 286 -19.23 6.21 15.38
N ILE A 287 -20.31 6.29 16.14
CA ILE A 287 -20.58 5.43 17.30
C ILE A 287 -21.97 4.84 17.13
N THR A 288 -22.08 3.53 17.31
CA THR A 288 -23.35 2.80 17.25
C THR A 288 -23.86 2.58 18.67
N PHE A 289 -24.96 3.25 19.03
CA PHE A 289 -25.64 3.06 20.29
C PHE A 289 -26.66 1.93 20.16
N ILE A 290 -26.55 0.94 21.05
CA ILE A 290 -27.36 -0.26 21.09
C ILE A 290 -28.29 -0.13 22.29
N ASP A 291 -29.57 -0.49 22.09
CA ASP A 291 -30.51 -0.52 23.21
C ASP A 291 -30.02 -1.55 24.25
N ASN A 292 -29.99 -1.12 25.50
CA ASN A 292 -29.55 -1.93 26.64
C ASN A 292 -30.73 -2.43 27.48
N LYS A 293 -31.97 -2.15 27.07
CA LYS A 293 -33.16 -2.60 27.78
C LYS A 293 -33.29 -4.12 27.70
N VAL A 294 -33.39 -4.74 28.86
CA VAL A 294 -33.70 -6.16 29.01
C VAL A 294 -35.13 -6.26 29.53
N ASN A 295 -36.04 -6.79 28.71
CA ASN A 295 -37.42 -7.02 29.13
C ASN A 295 -37.51 -8.40 29.80
N ILE A 296 -37.87 -8.42 31.08
CA ILE A 296 -37.96 -9.63 31.90
C ILE A 296 -39.41 -9.84 32.32
N LEU A 297 -39.95 -11.03 32.04
CA LEU A 297 -41.23 -11.47 32.62
C LEU A 297 -40.93 -12.44 33.75
N VAL A 298 -41.51 -12.18 34.93
CA VAL A 298 -41.45 -13.07 36.08
C VAL A 298 -42.85 -13.58 36.36
N VAL A 299 -43.03 -14.90 36.23
CA VAL A 299 -44.29 -15.59 36.53
C VAL A 299 -44.12 -16.37 37.82
N SER A 300 -44.98 -16.15 38.79
CA SER A 300 -44.94 -16.88 40.07
C SER A 300 -46.19 -17.72 40.25
N GLY A 301 -46.03 -18.95 40.77
CA GLY A 301 -47.14 -19.88 41.07
C GLY A 301 -48.08 -19.43 42.20
N GLY A 302 -47.74 -18.38 42.94
CA GLY A 302 -48.59 -17.83 44.00
C GLY A 302 -47.93 -16.68 44.76
N PRO A 303 -48.65 -15.99 45.64
CA PRO A 303 -48.08 -14.90 46.43
C PRO A 303 -47.07 -15.44 47.45
N GLY A 304 -45.85 -14.89 47.47
CA GLY A 304 -44.79 -15.26 48.38
C GLY A 304 -43.73 -14.17 48.54
N TYR A 305 -42.97 -14.22 49.64
CA TYR A 305 -41.91 -13.25 49.95
C TYR A 305 -40.81 -13.20 48.87
N ASP A 306 -40.56 -14.31 48.19
CA ASP A 306 -39.55 -14.42 47.14
C ASP A 306 -39.88 -13.53 45.93
N ASN A 307 -41.17 -13.31 45.63
CA ASN A 307 -41.61 -12.45 44.53
C ASN A 307 -41.29 -10.98 44.81
N GLU A 308 -41.55 -10.53 46.04
CA GLU A 308 -41.26 -9.15 46.46
C GLU A 308 -39.76 -8.90 46.55
N PHE A 309 -39.01 -9.86 47.11
CA PHE A 309 -37.56 -9.79 47.18
C PHE A 309 -36.93 -9.70 45.79
N THR A 310 -37.24 -10.63 44.90
CA THR A 310 -36.70 -10.67 43.52
C THR A 310 -37.11 -9.43 42.74
N GLY A 311 -38.35 -8.95 42.93
CA GLY A 311 -38.83 -7.72 42.32
C GLY A 311 -38.06 -6.49 42.76
N SER A 312 -37.79 -6.37 44.06
CA SER A 312 -37.04 -5.26 44.61
C SER A 312 -35.57 -5.26 44.18
N VAL A 313 -34.95 -6.43 44.03
CA VAL A 313 -33.55 -6.57 43.60
C VAL A 313 -33.42 -6.27 42.11
N LEU A 314 -34.25 -6.88 41.27
CA LEU A 314 -34.18 -6.67 39.83
C LEU A 314 -34.51 -5.22 39.44
N LYS A 315 -35.47 -4.56 40.11
CA LYS A 315 -35.81 -3.14 39.86
C LYS A 315 -34.66 -2.17 40.14
N ARG A 316 -33.66 -2.55 40.93
CA ARG A 316 -32.46 -1.73 41.16
C ARG A 316 -31.52 -1.71 39.95
N ILE A 317 -31.66 -2.67 39.04
CA ILE A 317 -30.87 -2.76 37.83
C ILE A 317 -31.56 -1.91 36.75
N GLY A 318 -31.06 -0.69 36.54
CA GLY A 318 -31.77 0.36 35.77
C GLY A 318 -32.07 0.03 34.30
N ASN A 319 -31.39 -0.95 33.71
CA ASN A 319 -31.65 -1.39 32.33
C ASN A 319 -32.64 -2.57 32.24
N TYR A 320 -33.19 -3.04 33.36
CA TYR A 320 -34.19 -4.11 33.37
C TYR A 320 -35.60 -3.52 33.42
N ASN A 321 -36.39 -3.86 32.42
CA ASN A 321 -37.82 -3.58 32.39
C ASN A 321 -38.56 -4.84 32.81
N ILE A 322 -39.10 -4.86 34.04
CA ILE A 322 -39.60 -6.09 34.64
C ILE A 322 -41.12 -6.06 34.76
N THR A 323 -41.74 -7.09 34.22
CA THR A 323 -43.18 -7.34 34.32
C THR A 323 -43.41 -8.53 35.25
N TYR A 324 -44.17 -8.32 36.34
CA TYR A 324 -44.51 -9.37 37.31
C TYR A 324 -45.91 -9.91 37.08
N ARG A 325 -46.06 -11.23 37.20
CA ARG A 325 -47.33 -11.95 37.08
C ARG A 325 -47.44 -13.02 38.14
N THR A 326 -48.19 -12.75 39.19
CA THR A 326 -48.42 -13.66 40.30
C THR A 326 -49.73 -14.41 40.07
N GLN A 327 -49.69 -15.73 39.98
CA GLN A 327 -50.87 -16.54 39.70
C GLN A 327 -51.88 -16.46 40.85
N LYS A 328 -53.14 -16.17 40.51
CA LYS A 328 -54.28 -16.18 41.44
C LYS A 328 -55.15 -17.43 41.25
N SER A 329 -55.39 -17.79 39.99
CA SER A 329 -56.10 -19.00 39.56
C SER A 329 -55.64 -19.39 38.15
N ALA A 330 -56.14 -20.50 37.61
CA ALA A 330 -55.78 -20.91 36.24
C ALA A 330 -56.14 -19.81 35.23
N GLY A 331 -55.11 -19.19 34.62
CA GLY A 331 -55.26 -18.11 33.63
C GLY A 331 -55.38 -16.69 34.18
N ASP A 332 -55.51 -16.52 35.50
CA ASP A 332 -55.66 -15.20 36.13
C ASP A 332 -54.47 -14.84 37.02
N PHE A 333 -54.02 -13.59 36.92
CA PHE A 333 -52.92 -13.03 37.68
C PHE A 333 -53.35 -11.77 38.44
N TYR A 334 -52.73 -11.50 39.59
CA TYR A 334 -53.06 -10.34 40.42
C TYR A 334 -52.81 -8.99 39.71
N GLU A 335 -51.77 -8.91 38.87
CA GLU A 335 -51.32 -7.71 38.17
C GLU A 335 -51.98 -7.53 36.79
N GLY A 336 -52.93 -8.40 36.44
CA GLY A 336 -53.63 -8.41 35.16
C GLY A 336 -53.15 -9.49 34.19
N PRO A 337 -53.84 -9.66 33.05
CA PRO A 337 -53.54 -10.73 32.10
C PRO A 337 -52.15 -10.58 31.48
N ILE A 338 -51.63 -11.69 30.95
CA ILE A 338 -50.41 -11.67 30.13
C ILE A 338 -50.82 -11.34 28.69
N ASP A 339 -50.40 -10.18 28.19
CA ASP A 339 -50.57 -9.84 26.79
C ASP A 339 -49.51 -10.56 25.97
N TYR A 340 -49.96 -11.36 24.99
CA TYR A 340 -49.09 -12.14 24.14
C TYR A 340 -48.09 -11.29 23.34
N ARG A 341 -48.41 -10.00 23.11
CA ARG A 341 -47.52 -9.06 22.41
C ARG A 341 -46.27 -8.75 23.21
N GLN A 342 -46.32 -8.86 24.54
CA GLN A 342 -45.17 -8.65 25.42
C GLN A 342 -44.11 -9.74 25.24
N PHE A 343 -44.48 -10.93 24.72
CA PHE A 343 -43.51 -11.99 24.45
C PHE A 343 -42.60 -11.69 23.24
N ALA A 344 -43.06 -10.88 22.29
CA ALA A 344 -42.28 -10.55 21.09
C ALA A 344 -41.02 -9.72 21.43
N GLU A 345 -41.09 -8.94 22.50
CA GLU A 345 -39.99 -8.09 22.97
C GLU A 345 -39.29 -8.66 24.22
N LEU A 346 -39.66 -9.87 24.64
CA LEU A 346 -39.13 -10.49 25.86
C LEU A 346 -37.69 -10.94 25.67
N SER A 347 -36.81 -10.54 26.58
CA SER A 347 -35.42 -11.01 26.61
C SER A 347 -35.30 -12.33 27.38
N THR A 348 -36.02 -12.45 28.51
CA THR A 348 -35.95 -13.61 29.41
C THR A 348 -37.27 -13.80 30.18
N LEU A 349 -37.61 -15.08 30.44
CA LEU A 349 -38.70 -15.50 31.32
C LEU A 349 -38.13 -16.18 32.57
N PHE A 350 -38.57 -15.75 33.75
CA PHE A 350 -38.36 -16.45 35.02
C PHE A 350 -39.67 -17.05 35.51
N MET A 351 -39.63 -18.30 35.95
CA MET A 351 -40.76 -18.96 36.63
C MET A 351 -40.34 -19.27 38.07
N LEU A 352 -41.13 -18.79 39.04
CA LEU A 352 -40.91 -18.91 40.48
C LEU A 352 -41.99 -19.78 41.14
#